data_AF-M0FUM7-F1
#
_entry.id   AF-M0FUM7-F1
#
_cell.length_a   1.000
_cell.length_b   1.000
_cell.length_c   1.000
_cell.angle_alpha   90.00
_cell.angle_beta   90.00
_cell.angle_gamma   90.00
#
_symmetry.space_group_name_H-M   'P 1'
#
loop_
_entity.id
_entity.type
_entity.pdbx_description
1 polymer ?
#
loop_
_entity_poly.entity_id
_entity_poly.type
_entity_poly.pdbx_seq_one_letter_code
_entity_poly.pdbx_strand_id
1 'polypeptide(L)'
;MSEVDLDAIEDAMLRHRDPVVTTGDLADELGCSSRHVLNQLRILERTDDVGSKQVGARAVAWWHVDRVTPPTMRPDEHPDQTALDDASETSDDRDGFEDLLADWTPGRTDAKRQEQRDAGRAALRVLRDDGRMTRSDFEDELLPAFAVEDQSKETWWRKSVRPALRLAVDDGRAVHHHGPPHEYEWV
;
A
#
# COMPACT_ATOMS: atom_id res chain seq x y z
N MET A 1 -17.17 -34.33 36.00
CA MET A 1 -16.64 -33.58 34.84
C MET A 1 -17.86 -32.97 34.19
N SER A 2 -18.04 -31.67 34.33
CA SER A 2 -19.20 -30.98 33.76
C SER A 2 -19.13 -31.12 32.24
N GLU A 3 -20.22 -31.60 31.64
CA GLU A 3 -20.38 -31.65 30.20
C GLU A 3 -20.45 -30.19 29.72
N VAL A 4 -19.37 -29.73 29.10
CA VAL A 4 -19.32 -28.39 28.50
C VAL A 4 -19.77 -28.57 27.06
N ASP A 5 -21.03 -28.21 26.81
CA ASP A 5 -21.65 -28.19 25.49
C ASP A 5 -21.43 -26.84 24.78
N LEU A 6 -21.89 -26.75 23.52
CA LEU A 6 -21.71 -25.57 22.65
C LEU A 6 -22.24 -24.29 23.30
N ASP A 7 -23.46 -24.32 23.84
CA ASP A 7 -24.10 -23.18 24.51
C ASP A 7 -23.29 -22.67 25.70
N ALA A 8 -22.62 -23.56 26.45
CA ALA A 8 -21.81 -23.16 27.60
C ALA A 8 -20.54 -22.39 27.18
N ILE A 9 -19.99 -22.72 26.01
CA ILE A 9 -18.82 -22.01 25.46
C ILE A 9 -19.24 -20.68 24.85
N GLU A 10 -20.35 -20.66 24.13
CA GLU A 10 -20.94 -19.45 23.57
C GLU A 10 -21.27 -18.44 24.68
N ASP A 11 -21.97 -18.88 25.73
CA ASP A 11 -22.31 -18.06 26.90
C ASP A 11 -21.06 -17.58 27.65
N ALA A 12 -20.02 -18.41 27.76
CA ALA A 12 -18.74 -17.99 28.32
C ALA A 12 -18.08 -16.89 27.47
N MET A 13 -18.02 -17.04 26.14
CA MET A 13 -17.50 -16.01 25.24
C MET A 13 -18.32 -14.72 25.29
N LEU A 14 -19.64 -14.82 25.44
CA LEU A 14 -20.53 -13.67 25.55
C LEU A 14 -20.38 -12.91 26.88
N ARG A 15 -20.08 -13.63 27.96
CA ARG A 15 -19.85 -13.04 29.30
C ARG A 15 -18.42 -12.64 29.58
N HIS A 16 -17.44 -13.14 28.81
CA HIS A 16 -16.02 -12.86 29.03
C HIS A 16 -15.76 -11.34 28.95
N ARG A 17 -14.82 -10.84 29.73
CA ARG A 17 -14.52 -9.40 29.75
C ARG A 17 -13.98 -8.93 28.40
N ASP A 18 -12.99 -9.64 27.89
CA ASP A 18 -12.38 -9.39 26.59
C ASP A 18 -13.23 -10.01 25.46
N PRO A 19 -13.53 -9.27 24.38
CA PRO A 19 -14.33 -9.78 23.26
C PRO A 19 -13.57 -10.79 22.39
N VAL A 20 -12.24 -10.86 22.54
CA VAL A 20 -11.35 -11.78 21.86
C VAL A 20 -10.62 -12.60 22.92
N VAL A 21 -10.68 -13.92 22.79
CA VAL A 21 -10.16 -14.88 23.77
C VAL A 21 -9.33 -15.95 23.09
N THR A 22 -8.49 -16.65 23.85
CA THR A 22 -7.85 -17.87 23.38
C THR A 22 -8.56 -19.11 23.90
N THR A 23 -8.27 -20.26 23.30
CA THR A 23 -8.75 -21.55 23.81
C THR A 23 -8.27 -21.82 25.25
N GLY A 24 -7.12 -21.29 25.65
CA GLY A 24 -6.61 -21.40 27.02
C GLY A 24 -7.52 -20.68 28.00
N ASP A 25 -7.83 -19.41 27.73
CA ASP A 25 -8.67 -18.57 28.59
C ASP A 25 -10.03 -19.24 28.88
N LEU A 26 -10.68 -19.76 27.84
CA LEU A 26 -11.97 -20.46 27.96
C LEU A 26 -11.85 -21.81 28.70
N ALA A 27 -10.74 -22.53 28.51
CA ALA A 27 -10.51 -23.81 29.18
C ALA A 27 -10.30 -23.63 30.68
N ASP A 28 -9.52 -22.61 31.06
CA ASP A 28 -9.30 -22.23 32.46
C ASP A 28 -10.61 -21.76 33.12
N GLU A 29 -11.42 -20.95 32.43
CA GLU A 29 -12.71 -20.47 32.95
C GLU A 29 -13.72 -21.61 33.14
N LEU A 30 -13.86 -22.50 32.15
CA LEU A 30 -14.85 -23.58 32.17
C LEU A 30 -14.38 -24.83 32.91
N GLY A 31 -13.13 -24.85 33.40
CA GLY A 31 -12.54 -25.98 34.10
C GLY A 31 -12.48 -27.26 33.25
N CYS A 32 -12.27 -27.13 31.94
CA CYS A 32 -12.26 -28.24 30.99
C CYS A 32 -10.97 -28.27 30.16
N SER A 33 -10.74 -29.36 29.43
CA SER A 33 -9.50 -29.48 28.65
C SER A 33 -9.50 -28.52 27.45
N SER A 34 -8.37 -27.86 27.17
CA SER A 34 -8.23 -26.99 26.00
C SER A 34 -8.50 -27.72 24.68
N ARG A 35 -8.23 -29.03 24.60
CA ARG A 35 -8.55 -29.84 23.42
C ARG A 35 -10.07 -29.98 23.22
N HIS A 36 -10.83 -30.11 24.30
CA HIS A 36 -12.30 -30.17 24.23
C HIS A 36 -12.87 -28.83 23.79
N VAL A 37 -12.45 -27.73 24.43
CA VAL A 37 -12.86 -26.36 24.04
C VAL A 37 -12.53 -26.08 22.58
N LEU A 38 -11.31 -26.40 22.14
CA LEU A 38 -10.91 -26.23 20.73
C LEU A 38 -11.81 -27.02 19.78
N ASN A 39 -12.22 -28.22 20.15
CA ASN A 39 -13.11 -29.02 19.32
C ASN A 39 -14.49 -28.39 19.19
N GLN A 40 -15.03 -27.84 20.28
CA GLN A 40 -16.31 -27.14 20.28
C GLN A 40 -16.25 -25.80 19.53
N LEU A 41 -15.18 -25.02 19.71
CA LEU A 41 -14.95 -23.78 18.95
C LEU A 41 -14.89 -24.04 17.44
N ARG A 42 -14.27 -25.15 17.03
CA ARG A 42 -14.27 -25.58 15.62
C ARG A 42 -15.64 -26.02 15.11
N ILE A 43 -16.54 -26.43 15.99
CA ILE A 43 -17.93 -26.72 15.61
C ILE A 43 -18.68 -25.40 15.42
N LEU A 44 -18.56 -24.47 16.37
CA LEU A 44 -19.16 -23.12 16.30
C LEU A 44 -18.65 -22.31 15.10
N GLU A 45 -17.38 -22.43 14.74
CA GLU A 45 -16.82 -21.77 13.55
C GLU A 45 -17.45 -22.31 12.26
N ARG A 46 -17.83 -23.60 12.24
CA ARG A 46 -18.49 -24.20 11.07
C ARG A 46 -19.96 -23.77 10.94
N THR A 47 -20.55 -23.27 12.02
CA THR A 47 -21.90 -22.69 12.04
C THR A 47 -21.91 -21.17 11.93
N ASP A 48 -20.72 -20.54 11.83
CA ASP A 48 -20.52 -19.08 11.69
C ASP A 48 -20.85 -18.27 12.96
N ASP A 49 -21.01 -18.93 14.12
CA ASP A 49 -21.30 -18.24 15.40
C ASP A 49 -20.04 -17.62 16.03
N VAL A 50 -18.86 -18.15 15.68
CA VAL A 50 -17.56 -17.65 16.15
C VAL A 50 -16.56 -17.51 15.01
N GLY A 51 -15.74 -16.46 15.07
CA GLY A 51 -14.60 -16.28 14.18
C GLY A 51 -13.29 -16.70 14.83
N SER A 52 -12.31 -17.06 13.99
CA SER A 52 -10.96 -17.39 14.45
C SER A 52 -9.86 -16.73 13.62
N LYS A 53 -8.71 -16.48 14.25
CA LYS A 53 -7.49 -16.01 13.56
C LYS A 53 -6.25 -16.55 14.25
N GLN A 54 -5.31 -17.07 13.46
CA GLN A 54 -3.98 -17.39 13.96
C GLN A 54 -3.22 -16.09 14.30
N VAL A 55 -2.86 -15.90 15.57
CA VAL A 55 -2.21 -14.68 16.10
C VAL A 55 -0.75 -14.91 16.54
N GLY A 56 -0.23 -16.11 16.33
CA GLY A 56 1.16 -16.45 16.57
C GLY A 56 1.49 -17.88 16.13
N ALA A 57 2.71 -18.33 16.43
CA ALA A 57 3.18 -19.66 15.99
C ALA A 57 2.27 -20.80 16.43
N ARG A 58 1.60 -20.67 17.59
CA ARG A 58 0.74 -21.72 18.18
C ARG A 58 -0.55 -21.20 18.81
N ALA A 59 -0.82 -19.90 18.68
CA ALA A 59 -1.96 -19.25 19.33
C ALA A 59 -3.04 -18.90 18.29
N VAL A 60 -4.29 -19.18 18.64
CA VAL A 60 -5.48 -18.83 17.87
C VAL A 60 -6.36 -17.95 18.74
N ALA A 61 -6.69 -16.78 18.22
CA ALA A 61 -7.67 -15.88 18.80
C ALA A 61 -9.06 -16.24 18.27
N TRP A 62 -10.04 -16.19 19.16
CA TRP A 62 -11.43 -16.53 18.93
C TRP A 62 -12.32 -15.39 19.40
N TRP A 63 -13.39 -15.12 18.68
CA TRP A 63 -14.37 -14.12 19.06
C TRP A 63 -15.77 -14.57 18.63
N HIS A 64 -16.77 -14.15 19.40
CA HIS A 64 -18.16 -14.34 19.03
C HIS A 64 -18.56 -13.28 18.00
N VAL A 65 -19.30 -13.66 16.95
CA VAL A 65 -19.65 -12.72 15.86
C VAL A 65 -20.47 -11.54 16.37
N ASP A 66 -21.40 -11.75 17.31
CA ASP A 66 -22.18 -10.66 17.93
C ASP A 66 -21.36 -9.69 18.80
N ARG A 67 -20.11 -10.01 19.13
CA ARG A 67 -19.25 -9.16 19.97
C ARG A 67 -18.23 -8.35 19.18
N VAL A 68 -18.05 -8.66 17.91
CA VAL A 68 -17.06 -8.00 17.06
C VAL A 68 -17.73 -7.54 15.80
N THR A 69 -17.80 -6.23 15.62
CA THR A 69 -18.24 -5.64 14.35
C THR A 69 -17.10 -5.77 13.35
N PRO A 70 -17.30 -6.44 12.20
CA PRO A 70 -16.31 -6.43 11.15
C PRO A 70 -16.10 -4.98 10.66
N PRO A 71 -14.89 -4.62 10.23
CA PRO A 71 -14.64 -3.28 9.71
C PRO A 71 -15.57 -3.01 8.51
N THR A 72 -16.29 -1.89 8.57
CA THR A 72 -17.21 -1.44 7.52
C THR A 72 -16.52 -0.77 6.33
N MET A 73 -15.23 -0.48 6.48
CA MET A 73 -14.43 0.23 5.48
C MET A 73 -13.08 -0.48 5.32
N ARG A 74 -12.48 -0.43 4.12
CA ARG A 74 -11.14 -0.98 3.95
C ARG A 74 -10.12 -0.09 4.66
N PRO A 75 -8.96 -0.65 5.08
CA PRO A 75 -7.93 0.13 5.77
C PRO A 75 -7.50 1.37 4.97
N ASP A 76 -7.31 1.23 3.66
CA ASP A 76 -6.95 2.27 2.70
C ASP A 76 -7.97 3.42 2.57
N GLU A 77 -9.22 3.19 2.95
CA GLU A 77 -10.29 4.20 2.90
C GLU A 77 -10.47 4.93 4.24
N HIS A 78 -9.80 4.48 5.31
CA HIS A 78 -10.01 5.00 6.66
C HIS A 78 -9.42 6.42 6.80
N PRO A 79 -10.21 7.44 7.23
CA PRO A 79 -9.78 8.84 7.25
C PRO A 79 -8.63 9.13 8.23
N ASP A 80 -8.44 8.29 9.24
CA ASP A 80 -7.31 8.39 10.17
C ASP A 80 -6.02 7.73 9.64
N GLN A 81 -6.09 7.03 8.49
CA GLN A 81 -4.96 6.40 7.82
C GLN A 81 -4.31 7.34 6.79
N THR A 82 -4.15 8.61 7.15
CA THR A 82 -3.68 9.70 6.28
C THR A 82 -2.16 9.78 6.09
N ALA A 83 -1.38 8.94 6.79
CA ALA A 83 0.08 9.02 6.81
C ALA A 83 0.80 7.94 5.98
N LEU A 84 0.08 7.10 5.24
CA LEU A 84 0.71 6.09 4.37
C LEU A 84 0.97 6.58 2.93
N ASP A 85 0.38 7.71 2.53
CA ASP A 85 0.65 8.33 1.23
C ASP A 85 2.09 8.89 1.17
N ASP A 86 2.64 9.41 2.27
CA ASP A 86 4.04 9.84 2.35
C ASP A 86 5.03 8.66 2.27
N ALA A 87 4.62 7.45 2.63
CA ALA A 87 5.46 6.26 2.43
C ALA A 87 5.50 5.81 0.95
N SER A 88 4.73 6.46 0.07
CA SER A 88 4.83 6.25 -1.38
C SER A 88 6.12 6.81 -1.97
N GLU A 89 6.93 7.58 -1.23
CA GLU A 89 8.29 7.97 -1.68
C GLU A 89 9.22 6.76 -1.90
N THR A 90 8.84 5.55 -1.46
CA THR A 90 9.55 4.28 -1.80
C THR A 90 8.93 3.52 -2.99
N SER A 91 7.96 4.11 -3.71
CA SER A 91 7.37 3.47 -4.90
C SER A 91 8.32 3.48 -6.10
N ASP A 92 9.23 4.46 -6.19
CA ASP A 92 10.21 4.56 -7.29
C ASP A 92 11.13 3.35 -7.39
N ASP A 93 11.50 2.74 -6.25
CA ASP A 93 12.30 1.51 -6.22
C ASP A 93 11.52 0.29 -6.77
N ARG A 94 10.20 0.21 -6.52
CA ARG A 94 9.37 -0.86 -7.10
C ARG A 94 9.19 -0.69 -8.61
N ASP A 95 9.16 0.56 -9.06
CA ASP A 95 9.00 0.92 -10.47
C ASP A 95 10.33 0.97 -11.22
N GLY A 96 11.45 0.80 -10.51
CA GLY A 96 12.80 0.79 -11.05
C GLY A 96 13.23 2.13 -11.66
N PHE A 97 12.65 3.25 -11.19
CA PHE A 97 13.01 4.58 -11.69
C PHE A 97 14.37 5.03 -11.15
N GLU A 98 14.71 4.66 -9.91
CA GLU A 98 16.05 4.93 -9.36
C GLU A 98 17.14 4.27 -10.19
N ASP A 99 16.94 3.01 -10.58
CA ASP A 99 17.87 2.25 -11.42
C ASP A 99 18.01 2.90 -12.81
N LEU A 100 16.88 3.26 -13.42
CA LEU A 100 16.86 3.93 -14.73
C LEU A 100 17.59 5.28 -14.73
N LEU A 101 17.49 6.03 -13.64
CA LEU A 101 18.09 7.36 -13.51
C LEU A 101 19.49 7.34 -12.87
N ALA A 102 20.00 6.18 -12.45
CA ALA A 102 21.23 6.05 -11.69
C ALA A 102 22.44 6.66 -12.41
N ASP A 103 22.58 6.35 -13.71
CA ASP A 103 23.67 6.83 -14.57
C ASP A 103 23.45 8.25 -15.10
N TRP A 104 22.23 8.79 -14.99
CA TRP A 104 21.94 10.14 -15.41
C TRP A 104 22.27 11.14 -14.31
N THR A 105 23.32 11.94 -14.54
CA THR A 105 23.88 12.89 -13.57
C THR A 105 23.63 14.35 -14.00
N PRO A 106 22.39 14.87 -13.84
CA PRO A 106 22.06 16.24 -14.20
C PRO A 106 22.71 17.29 -13.27
N GLY A 107 22.60 18.58 -13.63
CA GLY A 107 23.07 19.68 -12.78
C GLY A 107 24.60 19.83 -12.63
N ARG A 108 25.04 21.03 -12.25
CA ARG A 108 26.46 21.32 -11.93
C ARG A 108 26.77 21.21 -10.44
N THR A 109 25.74 21.31 -9.59
CA THR A 109 25.80 21.23 -8.14
C THR A 109 24.89 20.09 -7.68
N ASP A 110 25.11 19.57 -6.48
CA ASP A 110 24.29 18.47 -5.95
C ASP A 110 22.82 18.88 -5.76
N ALA A 111 22.56 20.10 -5.27
CA ALA A 111 21.20 20.63 -5.17
C ALA A 111 20.49 20.68 -6.53
N LYS A 112 21.15 21.24 -7.56
CA LYS A 112 20.57 21.36 -8.89
C LYS A 112 20.45 20.02 -9.62
N ARG A 113 21.28 19.04 -9.25
CA ARG A 113 21.17 17.65 -9.69
C ARG A 113 19.94 17.00 -9.08
N GLN A 114 19.73 17.20 -7.77
CA GLN A 114 18.58 16.66 -7.07
C GLN A 114 17.27 17.18 -7.66
N GLU A 115 17.13 18.50 -7.81
CA GLU A 115 15.92 19.11 -8.40
C GLU A 115 15.63 18.59 -9.82
N GLN A 116 16.68 18.37 -10.64
CA GLN A 116 16.52 17.82 -11.99
C GLN A 116 16.13 16.33 -11.98
N ARG A 117 16.67 15.55 -11.04
CA ARG A 117 16.28 14.15 -10.85
C ARG A 117 14.85 14.03 -10.35
N ASP A 118 14.43 14.88 -9.42
CA ASP A 118 13.08 14.88 -8.88
C ASP A 118 12.06 15.24 -9.97
N ALA A 119 12.33 16.26 -10.78
CA ALA A 119 11.49 16.59 -11.94
C ALA A 119 11.44 15.47 -12.99
N GLY A 120 12.58 14.81 -13.26
CA GLY A 120 12.64 13.67 -14.18
C GLY A 120 11.87 12.46 -13.67
N ARG A 121 11.99 12.14 -12.38
CA ARG A 121 11.27 11.07 -11.70
C ARG A 121 9.76 11.34 -11.68
N ALA A 122 9.36 12.56 -11.35
CA ALA A 122 7.96 12.96 -11.39
C ALA A 122 7.35 12.77 -12.79
N ALA A 123 8.11 13.10 -13.85
CA ALA A 123 7.68 12.87 -15.23
C ALA A 123 7.49 11.38 -15.57
N LEU A 124 8.35 10.50 -15.08
CA LEU A 124 8.19 9.06 -15.28
C LEU A 124 6.97 8.50 -14.55
N ARG A 125 6.73 8.97 -13.32
CA ARG A 125 5.57 8.57 -12.51
C ARG A 125 4.27 8.97 -13.21
N VAL A 126 4.10 10.25 -13.54
CA VAL A 126 2.85 10.70 -14.17
C VAL A 126 2.63 10.06 -15.55
N LEU A 127 3.68 9.85 -16.35
CA LEU A 127 3.53 9.19 -17.64
C LEU A 127 3.07 7.74 -17.48
N ARG A 128 3.54 7.04 -16.44
CA ARG A 128 3.13 5.68 -16.13
C ARG A 128 1.67 5.62 -15.67
N ASP A 129 1.23 6.57 -14.85
CA ASP A 129 -0.12 6.59 -14.30
C ASP A 129 -1.18 7.00 -15.35
N ASP A 130 -0.93 8.07 -16.11
CA ASP A 130 -1.87 8.57 -17.14
C ASP A 130 -1.72 7.86 -18.49
N GLY A 131 -0.60 7.18 -18.72
CA GLY A 131 -0.32 6.35 -19.89
C GLY A 131 0.08 7.13 -21.15
N ARG A 132 -0.45 8.34 -21.38
CA ARG A 132 -0.07 9.19 -22.53
C ARG A 132 -0.04 10.66 -22.17
N MET A 133 1.06 11.34 -22.50
CA MET A 133 1.21 12.77 -22.20
C MET A 133 1.96 13.52 -23.31
N THR A 134 1.53 14.75 -23.57
CA THR A 134 2.27 15.70 -24.40
C THR A 134 3.22 16.53 -23.55
N ARG A 135 4.14 17.24 -24.22
CA ARG A 135 5.00 18.22 -23.55
C ARG A 135 4.20 19.25 -22.73
N SER A 136 3.07 19.71 -23.25
CA SER A 136 2.26 20.73 -22.56
C SER A 136 1.67 20.17 -21.28
N ASP A 137 1.17 18.93 -21.30
CA ASP A 137 0.62 18.27 -20.11
C ASP A 137 1.65 18.18 -18.98
N PHE A 138 2.87 17.73 -19.28
CA PHE A 138 3.97 17.72 -18.30
C PHE A 138 4.30 19.12 -17.76
N GLU A 139 4.27 20.14 -18.62
CA GLU A 139 4.58 21.51 -18.22
C GLU A 139 3.49 22.10 -17.31
N ASP A 140 2.22 21.82 -17.57
CA ASP A 140 1.10 22.31 -16.76
C ASP A 140 1.04 21.58 -15.41
N GLU A 141 1.33 20.28 -15.39
CA GLU A 141 1.22 19.46 -14.19
C GLU A 141 2.44 19.55 -13.27
N LEU A 142 3.65 19.48 -13.83
CA LEU A 142 4.87 19.30 -13.03
C LEU A 142 5.63 20.60 -12.76
N LEU A 143 5.57 21.59 -13.65
CA LEU A 143 6.32 22.83 -13.48
C LEU A 143 5.97 23.58 -12.17
N PRO A 144 4.71 23.62 -11.70
CA PRO A 144 4.37 24.30 -10.44
C PRO A 144 5.06 23.71 -9.20
N ALA A 145 5.28 22.39 -9.18
CA ALA A 145 5.83 21.67 -8.02
C ALA A 145 7.31 21.33 -8.16
N PHE A 146 7.79 21.08 -9.38
CA PHE A 146 9.13 20.59 -9.68
C PHE A 146 9.94 21.59 -10.52
N ALA A 147 9.69 22.89 -10.33
CA ALA A 147 10.52 23.93 -10.92
C ALA A 147 11.97 23.81 -10.42
N VAL A 148 12.92 24.05 -11.31
CA VAL A 148 14.36 24.07 -10.97
C VAL A 148 14.81 25.52 -10.91
N GLU A 149 15.54 25.89 -9.86
CA GLU A 149 16.00 27.27 -9.66
C GLU A 149 16.80 27.78 -10.87
N ASP A 150 16.57 29.04 -11.25
CA ASP A 150 17.19 29.71 -12.41
C ASP A 150 16.98 29.00 -13.77
N GLN A 151 15.87 28.28 -13.95
CA GLN A 151 15.52 27.71 -15.25
C GLN A 151 14.24 28.31 -15.82
N SER A 152 14.30 28.70 -17.09
CA SER A 152 13.09 28.95 -17.88
C SER A 152 12.35 27.63 -18.13
N LYS A 153 11.05 27.72 -18.39
CA LYS A 153 10.19 26.59 -18.80
C LYS A 153 10.83 25.72 -19.90
N GLU A 154 11.41 26.35 -20.93
CA GLU A 154 12.11 25.63 -22.00
C GLU A 154 13.39 24.94 -21.51
N THR A 155 14.15 25.59 -20.64
CA THR A 155 15.39 25.01 -20.09
C THR A 155 15.09 23.83 -19.19
N TRP A 156 14.06 23.96 -18.34
CA TRP A 156 13.55 22.90 -17.47
C TRP A 156 13.12 21.67 -18.27
N TRP A 157 12.29 21.86 -19.31
CA TRP A 157 11.90 20.75 -20.18
C TRP A 157 13.12 20.04 -20.79
N ARG A 158 14.05 20.81 -21.36
CA ARG A 158 15.21 20.28 -22.08
C ARG A 158 16.20 19.56 -21.15
N LYS A 159 16.36 20.03 -19.91
CA LYS A 159 17.42 19.57 -18.99
C LYS A 159 16.92 18.65 -17.88
N SER A 160 15.64 18.69 -17.52
CA SER A 160 15.06 17.92 -16.43
C SER A 160 14.15 16.80 -16.95
N VAL A 161 13.11 17.14 -17.72
CA VAL A 161 12.09 16.15 -18.10
C VAL A 161 12.49 15.33 -19.32
N ARG A 162 12.84 15.98 -20.43
CA ARG A 162 13.15 15.29 -21.70
C ARG A 162 14.26 14.25 -21.59
N PRO A 163 15.36 14.46 -20.83
CA PRO A 163 16.37 13.43 -20.65
C PRO A 163 15.85 12.17 -19.95
N ALA A 164 15.03 12.31 -18.90
CA ALA A 164 14.43 11.17 -18.20
C ALA A 164 13.49 10.37 -19.11
N LEU A 165 12.64 11.05 -19.88
CA LEU A 165 11.76 10.40 -20.86
C LEU A 165 12.55 9.66 -21.94
N ARG A 166 13.67 10.23 -22.39
CA ARG A 166 14.54 9.57 -23.37
C ARG A 166 15.13 8.27 -22.79
N LEU A 167 15.56 8.26 -21.54
CA LEU A 167 16.05 7.04 -20.89
C LEU A 167 14.97 5.96 -20.83
N ALA A 168 13.74 6.33 -20.48
CA ALA A 168 12.62 5.37 -20.50
C ALA A 168 12.32 4.82 -21.90
N VAL A 169 12.47 5.64 -22.93
CA VAL A 169 12.35 5.19 -24.33
C VAL A 169 13.50 4.26 -24.73
N ASP A 170 14.73 4.61 -24.37
CA ASP A 170 15.92 3.79 -24.64
C ASP A 170 15.86 2.43 -23.90
N ASP A 171 15.28 2.40 -22.69
CA ASP A 171 15.02 1.17 -21.90
C ASP A 171 13.77 0.39 -22.37
N GLY A 172 12.98 0.96 -23.28
CA GLY A 172 11.78 0.32 -23.85
C GLY A 172 10.53 0.36 -22.98
N ARG A 173 10.50 1.20 -21.93
CA ARG A 173 9.33 1.42 -21.06
C ARG A 173 8.38 2.48 -21.58
N ALA A 174 8.83 3.30 -22.52
CA ALA A 174 8.03 4.32 -23.14
C ALA A 174 8.27 4.38 -24.65
N VAL A 175 7.31 4.94 -25.37
CA VAL A 175 7.42 5.23 -26.80
C VAL A 175 7.23 6.72 -27.01
N HIS A 176 8.10 7.32 -27.81
CA HIS A 176 7.95 8.70 -28.25
C HIS A 176 7.35 8.73 -29.66
N HIS A 177 6.16 9.28 -29.76
CA HIS A 177 5.44 9.43 -31.02
C HIS A 177 5.89 10.72 -31.71
N HIS A 178 6.64 10.57 -32.80
CA HIS A 178 7.25 11.69 -33.52
C HIS A 178 6.27 12.48 -34.43
N GLY A 179 5.00 12.07 -34.51
CA GLY A 179 3.95 12.82 -35.21
C GLY A 179 3.37 13.96 -34.35
N PRO A 180 2.69 14.95 -34.93
CA PRO A 180 1.92 15.91 -34.16
C PRO A 180 0.56 15.30 -33.73
N PRO A 181 0.16 15.42 -32.44
CA PRO A 181 0.93 16.02 -31.35
C PRO A 181 2.10 15.13 -30.90
N HIS A 182 3.24 15.75 -30.58
CA HIS A 182 4.38 15.03 -30.01
C HIS A 182 4.01 14.54 -28.61
N GLU A 183 3.83 13.24 -28.47
CA GLU A 183 3.38 12.59 -27.24
C GLU A 183 4.34 11.46 -26.83
N TYR A 184 4.36 11.20 -25.53
CA TYR A 184 5.02 10.05 -24.93
C TYR A 184 3.92 9.11 -24.42
N GLU A 185 4.14 7.82 -24.58
CA GLU A 185 3.25 6.76 -24.12
C GLU A 185 4.03 5.75 -23.29
N TRP A 186 3.49 5.33 -22.15
CA TRP A 186 4.06 4.24 -21.34
C TRP A 186 3.65 2.87 -21.92
N VAL A 187 4.55 1.88 -21.90
CA VAL A 187 4.38 0.53 -22.48
C VAL A 187 4.44 -0.57 -21.44
#